data_AF-A0A1V5BZG5-F1
#
_entry.id   AF-A0A1V5BZG5-F1
#
_cell.length_a   1.000
_cell.length_b   1.000
_cell.length_c   1.000
_cell.angle_alpha   90.00
_cell.angle_beta   90.00
_cell.angle_gamma   90.00
#
_symmetry.space_group_name_H-M   'P 1'
#
loop_
_entity.id
_entity.type
_entity.pdbx_description
1 polymer ?
#
loop_
_entity_poly.entity_id
_entity_poly.type
_entity_poly.pdbx_seq_one_letter_code
_entity_poly.pdbx_strand_id
1 'polypeptide(L)'
;MYSGLLLLFGAVGAGAFAVCVSTIFFTCIEFFYYKFTGRLKLKKLKKLKEYRKEPVKYLKELKENAQRNQDIVKMASIATVLAVFGCWILPKAKIFGITTGMSVGLMAYSWFEKYKKKGVRLEKLRDIITIYDALAVYMPMGKNLQTVLESVSPLLKKLKTPVENCLKMYPYNAKEAILSLEKSCGLEEAGLLVSVLLQVSSTGRFELSGPEGNRLENIRTSFHDTRQEMMPMHNQLVNLLPFLVGVSIAIYVMGRHALDMLNSFNAMKFMNN
;
A
#
# COMPACT_ATOMS: atom_id res chain seq x y z
N MET A 1 35.78 -21.00 19.33
CA MET A 1 34.59 -20.70 20.17
C MET A 1 34.36 -19.22 20.44
N TYR A 2 35.40 -18.37 20.55
CA TYR A 2 35.23 -16.93 20.84
C TYR A 2 34.64 -16.08 19.70
N SER A 3 34.69 -16.53 18.44
CA SER A 3 34.15 -15.79 17.29
C SER A 3 32.61 -15.75 17.24
N GLY A 4 31.93 -16.79 17.74
CA GLY A 4 30.46 -16.83 17.76
C GLY A 4 29.83 -15.92 18.82
N LEU A 5 30.49 -15.76 19.97
CA LEU A 5 30.05 -14.89 21.05
C LEU A 5 30.18 -13.40 20.66
N LEU A 6 31.24 -13.01 19.95
CA LEU A 6 31.42 -11.64 19.43
C LEU A 6 30.36 -11.24 18.41
N LEU A 7 29.92 -12.17 17.54
CA LEU A 7 28.83 -11.92 16.58
C LEU A 7 27.46 -11.76 17.26
N LEU A 8 27.19 -12.53 18.31
CA LEU A 8 25.96 -12.40 19.10
C LEU A 8 25.91 -11.08 19.88
N PHE A 9 27.00 -10.68 20.54
CA PHE A 9 27.06 -9.37 21.20
C PHE A 9 27.02 -8.20 20.22
N GLY A 10 27.62 -8.35 19.02
CA GLY A 10 27.51 -7.37 17.94
C GLY A 10 26.08 -7.23 17.40
N ALA A 11 25.35 -8.33 17.23
CA ALA A 11 23.97 -8.31 16.76
C ALA A 11 23.00 -7.72 17.80
N VAL A 12 23.18 -8.07 19.08
CA VAL A 12 22.37 -7.50 20.19
C VAL A 12 22.68 -6.02 20.40
N GLY A 13 23.96 -5.63 20.30
CA GLY A 13 24.39 -4.22 20.36
C GLY A 13 23.86 -3.39 19.20
N ALA A 14 23.87 -3.94 17.98
CA ALA A 14 23.30 -3.28 16.80
C ALA A 14 21.77 -3.16 16.90
N GLY A 15 21.09 -4.16 17.45
CA GLY A 15 19.65 -4.11 17.73
C GLY A 15 19.27 -3.04 18.75
N ALA A 16 19.99 -2.96 19.87
CA ALA A 16 19.77 -1.93 20.90
C ALA A 16 20.07 -0.52 20.37
N PHE A 17 21.12 -0.38 19.54
CA PHE A 17 21.46 0.89 18.92
C PHE A 17 20.42 1.33 17.89
N ALA A 18 19.89 0.40 17.08
CA ALA A 18 18.81 0.69 16.13
C ALA A 18 17.52 1.14 16.83
N VAL A 19 17.18 0.54 17.98
CA VAL A 19 16.03 0.95 18.79
C VAL A 19 16.24 2.34 19.40
N CYS A 20 17.43 2.64 19.94
CA CYS A 20 17.74 3.96 20.49
C CYS A 20 17.78 5.06 19.41
N VAL A 21 18.35 4.77 18.24
CA VAL A 21 18.34 5.72 17.12
C VAL A 21 16.90 5.92 16.60
N SER A 22 16.10 4.85 16.57
CA SER A 22 14.68 4.93 16.23
C SER A 22 13.90 5.82 17.19
N THR A 23 14.06 5.69 18.51
CA THR A 23 13.31 6.47 19.50
C THR A 23 13.72 7.94 19.52
N ILE A 24 15.02 8.23 19.36
CA ILE A 24 15.53 9.60 19.21
C ILE A 24 15.04 10.23 17.89
N PHE A 25 14.98 9.44 16.82
CA PHE A 25 14.46 9.90 15.53
C PHE A 25 12.95 10.15 15.57
N PHE A 26 12.17 9.30 16.26
CA PHE A 26 10.74 9.52 16.48
C PHE A 26 10.46 10.77 17.31
N THR A 27 11.21 11.00 18.39
CA THR A 27 11.09 12.22 19.21
C THR A 27 11.52 13.48 18.45
N CYS A 28 12.54 13.41 17.60
CA CYS A 28 12.91 14.51 16.71
C CYS A 28 11.83 14.79 15.66
N ILE A 29 11.23 13.77 15.06
CA ILE A 29 10.11 13.92 14.12
C ILE A 29 8.90 14.52 14.83
N GLU A 30 8.54 14.05 16.02
CA GLU A 30 7.45 14.62 16.80
C GLU A 30 7.71 16.08 17.18
N PHE A 31 8.94 16.42 17.58
CA PHE A 31 9.33 17.80 17.88
C PHE A 31 9.24 18.70 16.65
N PHE A 32 9.73 18.24 15.49
CA PHE A 32 9.62 18.97 14.23
C PHE A 32 8.16 19.11 13.78
N TYR A 33 7.37 18.04 13.95
CA TYR A 33 5.95 18.01 13.65
C TYR A 33 5.16 18.98 14.54
N TYR A 34 5.45 19.04 15.85
CA TYR A 34 4.84 19.98 16.79
C TYR A 34 5.20 21.44 16.46
N LYS A 35 6.48 21.70 16.13
CA LYS A 35 6.98 23.03 15.75
C LYS A 35 6.38 23.51 14.42
N PHE A 36 6.14 22.60 13.47
CA PHE A 36 5.48 22.91 12.20
C PHE A 36 3.96 23.07 12.34
N THR A 37 3.30 22.20 13.11
CA THR A 37 1.84 22.29 13.35
C THR A 37 1.46 23.51 14.18
N GLY A 38 2.32 23.98 15.08
CA GLY A 38 2.13 25.24 15.81
C GLY A 38 2.04 26.47 14.91
N ARG A 39 2.87 26.56 13.86
CA ARG A 39 2.81 27.63 12.85
C ARG A 39 1.66 27.48 11.87
N LEU A 40 1.21 26.25 11.60
CA LEU A 40 0.06 25.96 10.72
C LEU A 40 -1.31 26.24 11.38
N LYS A 41 -1.44 26.06 12.71
CA LYS A 41 -2.68 26.36 13.45
C LYS A 41 -3.09 27.84 13.35
N LEU A 42 -2.13 28.77 13.36
CA LEU A 42 -2.38 30.21 13.19
C LEU A 42 -2.84 30.59 11.77
N LYS A 43 -2.30 29.94 10.72
CA LYS A 43 -2.78 30.12 9.34
C LYS A 43 -4.15 29.46 9.10
N LYS A 44 -4.44 28.32 9.74
CA LYS A 44 -5.74 27.62 9.64
C LYS A 44 -6.87 28.39 10.32
N LEU A 45 -6.63 29.04 11.45
CA LEU A 45 -7.63 29.88 12.14
C LEU A 45 -8.05 31.11 11.32
N LYS A 46 -7.13 31.70 10.54
CA LYS A 46 -7.47 32.79 9.59
C LYS A 46 -8.30 32.30 8.40
N LYS A 47 -8.02 31.11 7.86
CA LYS A 47 -8.78 30.52 6.73
C LYS A 47 -10.14 29.91 7.13
N LEU A 48 -10.29 29.44 8.37
CA LEU A 48 -11.56 28.89 8.88
C LEU A 48 -12.70 29.93 8.93
N LYS A 49 -12.38 31.24 8.99
CA LYS A 49 -13.36 32.33 8.89
C LYS A 49 -13.93 32.49 7.47
N GLU A 50 -13.24 31.98 6.45
CA GLU A 50 -13.56 32.17 5.02
C GLU A 50 -14.29 30.94 4.42
N TYR A 51 -14.05 29.74 4.95
CA TYR A 51 -14.60 28.46 4.44
C TYR A 51 -15.99 28.08 4.98
N ARG A 52 -16.69 28.98 5.70
CA ARG A 52 -18.00 28.71 6.32
C ARG A 52 -19.17 28.54 5.32
N LYS A 53 -18.94 28.71 4.01
CA LYS A 53 -20.00 28.71 2.98
C LYS A 53 -20.30 27.32 2.39
N GLU A 54 -19.39 26.34 2.45
CA GLU A 54 -19.64 24.98 1.93
C GLU A 54 -18.90 23.90 2.75
N PRO A 55 -19.51 23.39 3.84
CA PRO A 55 -18.84 22.50 4.79
C PRO A 55 -18.44 21.14 4.18
N VAL A 56 -19.19 20.66 3.18
CA VAL A 56 -18.96 19.34 2.58
C VAL A 56 -17.72 19.34 1.67
N LYS A 57 -17.52 20.39 0.86
CA LYS A 57 -16.31 20.51 0.02
C LYS A 57 -15.06 20.66 0.90
N TYR A 58 -15.16 21.45 1.96
CA TYR A 58 -14.07 21.63 2.92
C TYR A 58 -13.66 20.34 3.64
N LEU A 59 -14.63 19.53 4.09
CA LEU A 59 -14.33 18.23 4.73
C LEU A 59 -13.69 17.25 3.75
N LYS A 60 -14.12 17.27 2.48
CA LYS A 60 -13.52 16.44 1.42
C LYS A 60 -12.07 16.86 1.14
N GLU A 61 -11.80 18.16 0.98
CA GLU A 61 -10.45 18.71 0.81
C GLU A 61 -9.55 18.45 2.02
N LEU A 62 -10.09 18.52 3.25
CA LEU A 62 -9.34 18.20 4.46
C LEU A 62 -8.94 16.72 4.50
N LYS A 63 -9.86 15.81 4.15
CA LYS A 63 -9.59 14.37 4.11
C LYS A 63 -8.56 14.04 3.04
N GLU A 64 -8.69 14.64 1.87
CA GLU A 64 -7.74 14.47 0.75
C GLU A 64 -6.35 15.02 1.09
N ASN A 65 -6.27 16.22 1.68
CA ASN A 65 -5.00 16.79 2.15
C ASN A 65 -4.39 15.99 3.31
N ALA A 66 -5.20 15.44 4.22
CA ALA A 66 -4.70 14.59 5.30
C ALA A 66 -4.11 13.29 4.75
N GLN A 67 -4.77 12.67 3.77
CA GLN A 67 -4.29 11.47 3.11
C GLN A 67 -3.00 11.74 2.32
N ARG A 68 -2.95 12.85 1.57
CA ARG A 68 -1.75 13.31 0.86
C ARG A 68 -0.58 13.55 1.81
N ASN A 69 -0.83 14.19 2.96
CA ASN A 69 0.20 14.41 3.98
C ASN A 69 0.69 13.10 4.60
N GLN A 70 -0.20 12.13 4.85
CA GLN A 70 0.21 10.80 5.32
C GLN A 70 1.10 10.08 4.30
N ASP A 71 0.78 10.20 3.01
CA ASP A 71 1.56 9.58 1.93
C ASP A 71 2.92 10.27 1.75
N ILE A 72 2.99 11.60 1.89
CA ILE A 72 4.26 12.35 1.92
C ILE A 72 5.13 11.93 3.11
N VAL A 73 4.53 11.78 4.31
CA VAL A 73 5.27 11.34 5.50
C VAL A 73 5.80 9.92 5.33
N LYS A 74 5.03 9.01 4.73
CA LYS A 74 5.48 7.64 4.41
C LYS A 74 6.58 7.62 3.35
N MET A 75 6.48 8.47 2.32
CA MET A 75 7.56 8.64 1.35
C MET A 75 8.84 9.11 2.03
N ALA A 76 8.73 10.15 2.85
CA ALA A 76 9.86 10.75 3.53
C ALA A 76 10.52 9.75 4.49
N SER A 77 9.74 8.96 5.24
CA SER A 77 10.31 7.97 6.16
C SER A 77 11.09 6.88 5.42
N ILE A 78 10.53 6.32 4.34
CA ILE A 78 11.21 5.28 3.53
C ILE A 78 12.47 5.84 2.87
N ALA A 79 12.39 7.03 2.27
CA ALA A 79 13.54 7.69 1.65
C ALA A 79 14.65 7.98 2.67
N THR A 80 14.29 8.36 3.90
CA THR A 80 15.28 8.65 4.95
C THR A 80 15.95 7.38 5.48
N VAL A 81 15.20 6.29 5.66
CA VAL A 81 15.78 4.99 6.06
C VAL A 81 16.79 4.50 5.03
N LEU A 82 16.48 4.60 3.74
CA LEU A 82 17.38 4.18 2.67
C LEU A 82 18.57 5.13 2.49
N ALA A 83 18.41 6.43 2.74
CA ALA A 83 19.52 7.37 2.77
C ALA A 83 20.49 7.10 3.93
N VAL A 84 19.98 6.75 5.12
CA VAL A 84 20.81 6.34 6.27
C VAL A 84 21.54 5.04 5.96
N PHE A 85 20.87 4.07 5.33
CA PHE A 85 21.49 2.83 4.88
C PHE A 85 22.61 3.07 3.85
N GLY A 86 22.39 3.96 2.88
CA GLY A 86 23.41 4.38 1.91
C GLY A 86 24.63 5.03 2.56
N CYS A 87 24.42 5.86 3.58
CA CYS A 87 25.49 6.43 4.41
C CYS A 87 26.31 5.36 5.13
N TRP A 88 25.68 4.27 5.55
CA TRP A 88 26.35 3.19 6.29
C TRP A 88 27.21 2.32 5.39
N ILE A 89 26.77 2.09 4.15
CA ILE A 89 27.54 1.35 3.14
C ILE A 89 28.73 2.16 2.63
N LEU A 90 28.59 3.49 2.51
CA LEU A 90 29.61 4.38 1.94
C LEU A 90 30.08 5.46 2.95
N PRO A 91 30.87 5.09 3.98
CA PRO A 91 31.20 5.99 5.09
C PRO A 91 32.05 7.22 4.71
N LYS A 92 32.87 7.14 3.64
CA LYS A 92 33.69 8.27 3.15
C LYS A 92 33.00 9.12 2.07
N ALA A 93 31.94 8.62 1.43
CA ALA A 93 31.18 9.32 0.38
C ALA A 93 29.73 9.58 0.82
N LYS A 94 29.56 10.13 2.04
CA LYS A 94 28.26 10.31 2.69
C LYS A 94 27.26 11.07 1.82
N ILE A 95 27.70 12.11 1.12
CA ILE A 95 26.85 12.92 0.23
C ILE A 95 26.31 12.05 -0.93
N PHE A 96 27.15 11.21 -1.53
CA PHE A 96 26.75 10.30 -2.60
C PHE A 96 25.85 9.16 -2.10
N GLY A 97 26.09 8.65 -0.89
CA GLY A 97 25.23 7.65 -0.25
C GLY A 97 23.83 8.18 0.07
N ILE A 98 23.71 9.44 0.50
CA ILE A 98 22.43 10.10 0.79
C ILE A 98 21.63 10.31 -0.49
N THR A 99 22.25 10.86 -1.55
CA THR A 99 21.53 11.16 -2.79
C THR A 99 21.04 9.89 -3.47
N THR A 100 21.88 8.86 -3.56
CA THR A 100 21.51 7.57 -4.17
C THR A 100 20.45 6.83 -3.36
N GLY A 101 20.58 6.77 -2.02
CA GLY A 101 19.59 6.14 -1.14
C GLY A 101 18.23 6.83 -1.19
N MET A 102 18.20 8.17 -1.26
CA MET A 102 16.97 8.94 -1.36
C MET A 102 16.28 8.74 -2.72
N SER A 103 17.04 8.75 -3.83
CA SER A 103 16.50 8.49 -5.17
C SER A 103 15.89 7.09 -5.29
N VAL A 104 16.58 6.07 -4.78
CA VAL A 104 16.08 4.68 -4.79
C VAL A 104 14.83 4.55 -3.90
N GLY A 105 14.79 5.21 -2.74
CA GLY A 105 13.62 5.17 -1.86
C GLY A 105 12.36 5.81 -2.46
N LEU A 106 12.51 6.93 -3.16
CA LEU A 106 11.39 7.55 -3.88
C LEU A 106 10.89 6.65 -5.01
N MET A 107 11.81 6.05 -5.77
CA MET A 107 11.45 5.13 -6.85
C MET A 107 10.72 3.90 -6.31
N ALA A 108 11.24 3.28 -5.25
CA ALA A 108 10.62 2.13 -4.59
C ALA A 108 9.22 2.44 -4.04
N TYR A 109 9.04 3.61 -3.41
CA TYR A 109 7.72 4.03 -2.93
C TYR A 109 6.71 4.20 -4.08
N SER A 110 7.11 4.90 -5.15
CA SER A 110 6.24 5.13 -6.30
C SER A 110 5.80 3.81 -6.96
N TRP A 111 6.69 2.82 -6.95
CA TRP A 111 6.42 1.48 -7.44
C TRP A 111 5.43 0.76 -6.51
N PHE A 112 5.69 0.79 -5.19
CA PHE A 112 4.81 0.21 -4.17
C PHE A 112 3.39 0.77 -4.20
N GLU A 113 3.23 2.09 -4.35
CA GLU A 113 1.90 2.72 -4.39
C GLU A 113 1.08 2.25 -5.59
N LYS A 114 1.72 2.15 -6.77
CA LYS A 114 1.09 1.61 -7.98
C LYS A 114 0.63 0.16 -7.75
N TYR A 115 1.44 -0.66 -7.09
CA TYR A 115 1.04 -2.04 -6.77
C TYR A 115 -0.06 -2.16 -5.75
N LYS A 116 -0.03 -1.33 -4.71
CA LYS A 116 -1.09 -1.32 -3.71
C LYS A 116 -2.44 -1.03 -4.37
N LYS A 117 -2.48 -0.09 -5.32
CA LYS A 117 -3.70 0.20 -6.09
C LYS A 117 -4.13 -0.98 -6.96
N LYS A 118 -3.21 -1.63 -7.68
CA LYS A 118 -3.49 -2.85 -8.47
C LYS A 118 -3.98 -4.01 -7.60
N GLY A 119 -3.35 -4.24 -6.44
CA GLY A 119 -3.72 -5.30 -5.50
C GLY A 119 -5.10 -5.09 -4.89
N VAL A 120 -5.44 -3.86 -4.50
CA VAL A 120 -6.80 -3.53 -4.01
C VAL A 120 -7.84 -3.75 -5.11
N ARG A 121 -7.54 -3.40 -6.37
CA ARG A 121 -8.43 -3.69 -7.50
C ARG A 121 -8.62 -5.19 -7.69
N LEU A 122 -7.56 -5.98 -7.63
CA LEU A 122 -7.63 -7.45 -7.79
C LEU A 122 -8.43 -8.12 -6.66
N GLU A 123 -8.26 -7.67 -5.42
CA GLU A 123 -9.06 -8.18 -4.29
C GLU A 123 -10.53 -7.83 -4.45
N LYS A 124 -10.86 -6.62 -4.91
CA LYS A 124 -12.25 -6.25 -5.21
C LYS A 124 -12.84 -7.06 -6.36
N LEU A 125 -12.10 -7.31 -7.43
CA LEU A 125 -12.55 -8.15 -8.55
C LEU A 125 -12.81 -9.59 -8.09
N ARG A 126 -11.93 -10.16 -7.26
CA ARG A 126 -12.14 -11.48 -6.66
C ARG A 126 -13.42 -11.52 -5.83
N ASP A 127 -13.61 -10.53 -4.98
CA ASP A 127 -14.81 -10.41 -4.14
C ASP A 127 -16.08 -10.32 -5.01
N ILE A 128 -16.06 -9.57 -6.13
CA ILE A 128 -17.18 -9.51 -7.10
C ILE A 128 -17.46 -10.88 -7.72
N ILE A 129 -16.44 -11.58 -8.20
CA ILE A 129 -16.58 -12.93 -8.77
C ILE A 129 -17.17 -13.90 -7.73
N THR A 130 -16.71 -13.80 -6.48
CA THR A 130 -17.21 -14.65 -5.38
C THR A 130 -18.70 -14.42 -5.12
N ILE A 131 -19.18 -13.17 -5.19
CA ILE A 131 -20.61 -12.87 -5.09
C ILE A 131 -21.38 -13.48 -6.25
N TYR A 132 -20.86 -13.35 -7.48
CA TYR A 132 -21.48 -13.95 -8.67
C TYR A 132 -21.59 -15.48 -8.59
N ASP A 133 -20.49 -16.15 -8.24
CA ASP A 133 -20.48 -17.61 -8.13
C ASP A 133 -21.44 -18.08 -7.02
N ALA A 134 -21.53 -17.34 -5.91
CA ALA A 134 -22.49 -17.63 -4.86
C ALA A 134 -23.95 -17.42 -5.30
N LEU A 135 -24.24 -16.38 -6.08
CA LEU A 135 -25.57 -16.19 -6.67
C LEU A 135 -25.93 -17.35 -7.59
N ALA A 136 -25.01 -17.77 -8.46
CA ALA A 136 -25.20 -18.88 -9.37
C ALA A 136 -25.46 -20.21 -8.64
N VAL A 137 -24.87 -20.42 -7.46
CA VAL A 137 -25.04 -21.64 -6.67
C VAL A 137 -26.32 -21.60 -5.82
N TYR A 138 -26.59 -20.48 -5.12
CA TYR A 138 -27.65 -20.43 -4.11
C TYR A 138 -29.02 -19.98 -4.65
N MET A 139 -29.07 -19.19 -5.72
CA MET A 139 -30.35 -18.74 -6.29
C MET A 139 -31.16 -19.91 -6.90
N PRO A 140 -30.57 -20.89 -7.62
CA PRO A 140 -31.30 -22.07 -8.07
C PRO A 140 -31.85 -22.93 -6.92
N MET A 141 -31.25 -22.84 -5.73
CA MET A 141 -31.73 -23.52 -4.52
C MET A 141 -32.93 -22.79 -3.86
N GLY A 142 -33.42 -21.70 -4.45
CA GLY A 142 -34.57 -20.93 -3.95
C GLY A 142 -34.24 -20.01 -2.78
N LYS A 143 -32.96 -19.75 -2.49
CA LYS A 143 -32.57 -18.79 -1.44
C LYS A 143 -32.83 -17.36 -1.89
N ASN A 144 -33.31 -16.53 -0.98
CA ASN A 144 -33.50 -15.10 -1.22
C ASN A 144 -32.14 -14.39 -1.33
N LEU A 145 -32.07 -13.35 -2.17
CA LEU A 145 -30.86 -12.57 -2.43
C LEU A 145 -30.19 -12.07 -1.14
N GLN A 146 -31.00 -11.63 -0.17
CA GLN A 146 -30.49 -11.17 1.12
C GLN A 146 -29.74 -12.28 1.87
N THR A 147 -30.30 -13.48 1.92
CA THR A 147 -29.68 -14.66 2.56
C THR A 147 -28.39 -15.07 1.85
N VAL A 148 -28.35 -14.95 0.51
CA VAL A 148 -27.13 -15.21 -0.27
C VAL A 148 -26.04 -14.20 0.08
N LEU A 149 -26.36 -12.91 0.06
CA LEU A 149 -25.40 -11.85 0.41
C LEU A 149 -24.92 -11.95 1.87
N GLU A 150 -25.79 -12.32 2.81
CA GLU A 150 -25.41 -12.59 4.20
C GLU A 150 -24.43 -13.77 4.31
N SER A 151 -24.65 -14.83 3.55
CA SER A 151 -23.77 -16.00 3.53
C SER A 151 -22.40 -15.73 2.90
N VAL A 152 -22.33 -14.78 1.96
CA VAL A 152 -21.10 -14.42 1.24
C VAL A 152 -20.32 -13.34 1.96
N SER A 153 -20.98 -12.44 2.69
CA SER A 153 -20.34 -11.36 3.46
C SER A 153 -19.07 -11.77 4.24
N PRO A 154 -19.04 -12.88 4.99
CA PRO A 154 -17.83 -13.29 5.72
C PRO A 154 -16.65 -13.73 4.82
N LEU A 155 -16.92 -14.13 3.58
CA LEU A 155 -15.89 -14.54 2.61
C LEU A 155 -15.22 -13.34 1.92
N LEU A 156 -15.86 -12.17 1.95
CA LEU A 156 -15.37 -10.96 1.30
C LEU A 156 -14.30 -10.28 2.14
N LYS A 157 -13.24 -9.78 1.50
CA LYS A 157 -12.16 -9.05 2.19
C LYS A 157 -12.33 -7.54 2.11
N LYS A 158 -12.49 -7.02 0.90
CA LYS A 158 -12.58 -5.57 0.64
C LYS A 158 -14.02 -5.11 0.47
N LEU A 159 -14.90 -5.98 -0.03
CA LEU A 159 -16.30 -5.67 -0.26
C LEU A 159 -17.22 -5.99 0.92
N LYS A 160 -16.68 -6.53 2.03
CA LYS A 160 -17.45 -6.82 3.24
C LYS A 160 -18.24 -5.62 3.76
N THR A 161 -17.56 -4.51 4.07
CA THR A 161 -18.23 -3.31 4.62
C THR A 161 -19.26 -2.70 3.67
N PRO A 162 -18.98 -2.55 2.35
CA PRO A 162 -20.00 -2.17 1.37
C PRO A 162 -21.22 -3.10 1.35
N VAL A 163 -21.01 -4.42 1.36
CA VAL A 163 -22.08 -5.42 1.35
C VAL A 163 -22.90 -5.39 2.64
N GLU A 164 -22.27 -5.27 3.80
CA GLU A 164 -22.96 -5.12 5.09
C GLU A 164 -23.81 -3.84 5.15
N ASN A 165 -23.32 -2.74 4.60
CA ASN A 165 -24.10 -1.50 4.51
C ASN A 165 -25.30 -1.65 3.57
N CYS A 166 -25.12 -2.35 2.45
CA CYS A 166 -26.22 -2.71 1.55
C CYS A 166 -27.25 -3.58 2.27
N LEU A 167 -26.83 -4.63 2.98
CA LEU A 167 -27.71 -5.51 3.74
C LEU A 167 -28.52 -4.77 4.81
N LYS A 168 -27.93 -3.77 5.49
CA LYS A 168 -28.63 -2.95 6.48
C LYS A 168 -29.72 -2.06 5.86
N MET A 169 -29.50 -1.54 4.66
CA MET A 169 -30.45 -0.69 3.95
C MET A 169 -31.49 -1.48 3.14
N TYR A 170 -31.19 -2.73 2.80
CA TYR A 170 -32.00 -3.59 1.94
C TYR A 170 -33.48 -3.72 2.35
N PRO A 171 -33.83 -3.90 3.65
CA PRO A 171 -35.22 -4.07 4.07
C PRO A 171 -36.08 -2.82 3.86
N TYR A 172 -35.45 -1.64 3.86
CA TYR A 172 -36.15 -0.36 3.73
C TYR A 172 -36.23 0.11 2.27
N ASN A 173 -35.13 -0.03 1.53
CA ASN A 173 -35.08 0.37 0.13
C ASN A 173 -34.06 -0.47 -0.66
N ALA A 174 -34.48 -1.63 -1.15
CA ALA A 174 -33.62 -2.59 -1.86
C ALA A 174 -32.90 -1.97 -3.08
N LYS A 175 -33.59 -1.14 -3.86
CA LYS A 175 -33.01 -0.51 -5.07
C LYS A 175 -31.90 0.49 -4.71
N GLU A 176 -32.15 1.36 -3.74
CA GLU A 176 -31.14 2.33 -3.29
C GLU A 176 -29.97 1.64 -2.58
N ALA A 177 -30.24 0.58 -1.81
CA ALA A 177 -29.20 -0.21 -1.15
C ALA A 177 -28.22 -0.81 -2.17
N ILE A 178 -28.73 -1.43 -3.24
CA ILE A 178 -27.88 -1.99 -4.30
C ILE A 178 -27.12 -0.88 -5.04
N LEU A 179 -27.75 0.26 -5.35
CA LEU A 179 -27.06 1.40 -5.98
C LEU A 179 -25.96 2.02 -5.09
N SER A 180 -26.13 1.96 -3.76
CA SER A 180 -25.10 2.42 -2.82
C SER A 180 -23.84 1.53 -2.86
N LEU A 181 -24.00 0.26 -3.23
CA LEU A 181 -22.92 -0.71 -3.40
C LEU A 181 -22.01 -0.32 -4.57
N GLU A 182 -22.58 0.07 -5.72
CA GLU A 182 -21.83 0.54 -6.90
C GLU A 182 -20.92 1.73 -6.55
N LYS A 183 -21.51 2.75 -5.90
CA LYS A 183 -20.78 3.95 -5.45
C LYS A 183 -19.65 3.63 -4.49
N SER A 184 -19.81 2.59 -3.67
CA SER A 184 -18.82 2.15 -2.68
C SER A 184 -17.72 1.28 -3.28
N CYS A 185 -18.03 0.54 -4.34
CA CYS A 185 -17.06 -0.27 -5.09
C CYS A 185 -16.05 0.61 -5.85
N GLY A 186 -16.52 1.68 -6.49
CA GLY A 186 -15.66 2.59 -7.27
C GLY A 186 -14.92 1.89 -8.42
N LEU A 187 -15.55 0.88 -9.02
CA LEU A 187 -15.06 0.08 -10.13
C LEU A 187 -16.12 0.05 -11.22
N GLU A 188 -15.73 0.09 -12.49
CA GLU A 188 -16.67 0.00 -13.62
C GLU A 188 -17.35 -1.38 -13.66
N GLU A 189 -16.63 -2.42 -13.23
CA GLU A 189 -17.11 -3.80 -13.14
C GLU A 189 -18.18 -3.99 -12.05
N ALA A 190 -18.29 -3.05 -11.10
CA ALA A 190 -19.32 -3.07 -10.07
C ALA A 190 -20.71 -2.70 -10.60
N GLY A 191 -20.79 -1.95 -11.70
CA GLY A 191 -22.06 -1.62 -12.34
C GLY A 191 -22.76 -2.86 -12.91
N LEU A 192 -21.98 -3.84 -13.39
CA LEU A 192 -22.51 -5.14 -13.81
C LEU A 192 -23.08 -5.93 -12.63
N LEU A 193 -22.33 -5.96 -11.52
CA LEU A 193 -22.80 -6.65 -10.31
C LEU A 193 -24.12 -6.06 -9.84
N VAL A 194 -24.23 -4.73 -9.86
CA VAL A 194 -25.47 -4.03 -9.50
C VAL A 194 -26.60 -4.30 -10.47
N SER A 195 -26.37 -4.36 -11.79
CA SER A 195 -27.43 -4.68 -12.75
C SER A 195 -27.99 -6.08 -12.51
N VAL A 196 -27.11 -7.07 -12.28
CA VAL A 196 -27.51 -8.45 -12.00
C VAL A 196 -28.21 -8.56 -10.65
N LEU A 197 -27.71 -7.89 -9.61
CA LEU A 197 -28.38 -7.85 -8.30
C LEU A 197 -29.78 -7.22 -8.40
N LEU A 198 -29.94 -6.14 -9.18
CA LEU A 198 -31.24 -5.51 -9.41
C LEU A 198 -32.19 -6.44 -10.16
N GLN A 199 -31.73 -7.13 -11.21
CA GLN A 199 -32.54 -8.10 -11.94
C GLN A 199 -32.95 -9.28 -11.05
N VAL A 200 -32.02 -9.81 -10.25
CA VAL A 200 -32.32 -10.88 -9.29
C VAL A 200 -33.31 -10.41 -8.24
N SER A 201 -33.19 -9.17 -7.76
CA SER A 201 -34.13 -8.61 -6.78
C SER A 201 -35.54 -8.43 -7.34
N SER A 202 -35.68 -8.14 -8.64
CA SER A 202 -36.98 -7.90 -9.28
C SER A 202 -37.64 -9.18 -9.78
N THR A 203 -36.86 -10.15 -10.26
CA THR A 203 -37.37 -11.39 -10.86
C THR A 203 -37.33 -12.58 -9.90
N GLY A 204 -36.54 -12.50 -8.83
CA GLY A 204 -36.29 -13.61 -7.90
C GLY A 204 -35.53 -14.78 -8.53
N ARG A 205 -35.10 -14.65 -9.79
CA ARG A 205 -34.40 -15.68 -10.55
C ARG A 205 -33.04 -15.16 -10.99
N PHE A 206 -32.07 -16.06 -10.98
CA PHE A 206 -30.77 -15.79 -11.56
C PHE A 206 -30.76 -16.29 -13.00
N GLU A 207 -31.06 -15.39 -13.94
CA GLU A 207 -30.98 -15.66 -15.37
C GLU A 207 -29.93 -14.72 -15.97
N LEU A 208 -28.73 -15.25 -16.22
CA LEU A 208 -27.70 -14.53 -16.96
C LEU A 208 -28.18 -14.40 -18.40
N SER A 209 -28.52 -13.17 -18.81
CA SER A 209 -28.75 -12.91 -20.23
C SER A 209 -27.44 -13.09 -21.00
N GLY A 210 -27.47 -13.59 -22.24
CA GLY A 210 -26.27 -13.77 -23.09
C GLY A 210 -25.24 -12.60 -23.06
N PRO A 211 -25.66 -11.33 -23.16
CA PRO A 211 -24.76 -10.18 -22.99
C PRO A 211 -24.17 -10.00 -21.58
N GLU A 212 -24.86 -10.43 -20.52
CA GLU A 212 -24.35 -10.40 -19.14
C GLU A 212 -23.35 -11.55 -18.90
N GLY A 213 -23.59 -12.71 -19.51
CA GLY A 213 -22.64 -13.84 -19.50
C GLY A 213 -21.30 -13.47 -20.15
N ASN A 214 -21.33 -12.81 -21.32
CA ASN A 214 -20.10 -12.32 -21.98
C ASN A 214 -19.37 -11.27 -21.12
N ARG A 215 -20.10 -10.41 -20.41
CA ARG A 215 -19.48 -9.42 -19.52
C ARG A 215 -18.91 -10.06 -18.26
N LEU A 216 -19.53 -11.11 -17.72
CA LEU A 216 -18.99 -11.90 -16.63
C LEU A 216 -17.69 -12.60 -17.05
N GLU A 217 -17.66 -13.14 -18.27
CA GLU A 217 -16.46 -13.72 -18.84
C GLU A 217 -15.36 -12.67 -19.02
N ASN A 218 -15.69 -11.45 -19.48
CA ASN A 218 -14.73 -10.35 -19.51
C ASN A 218 -14.21 -9.96 -18.11
N ILE A 219 -15.02 -10.07 -17.06
CA ILE A 219 -14.56 -9.86 -15.67
C ILE A 219 -13.62 -10.99 -15.24
N ARG A 220 -13.90 -12.25 -15.62
CA ARG A 220 -13.00 -13.37 -15.36
C ARG A 220 -11.68 -13.23 -16.11
N THR A 221 -11.73 -12.87 -17.39
CA THR A 221 -10.54 -12.60 -18.21
C THR A 221 -9.73 -11.44 -17.63
N SER A 222 -10.37 -10.31 -17.28
CA SER A 222 -9.66 -9.19 -16.66
C SER A 222 -9.07 -9.52 -15.28
N PHE A 223 -9.73 -10.36 -14.48
CA PHE A 223 -9.13 -10.91 -13.27
C PHE A 223 -7.92 -11.79 -13.60
N HIS A 224 -8.03 -12.63 -14.63
CA HIS A 224 -6.95 -13.51 -15.06
C HIS A 224 -5.74 -12.72 -15.59
N ASP A 225 -5.98 -11.68 -16.39
CA ASP A 225 -4.98 -10.76 -16.93
C ASP A 225 -4.32 -9.98 -15.79
N THR A 226 -5.10 -9.40 -14.88
CA THR A 226 -4.56 -8.67 -13.72
C THR A 226 -3.75 -9.60 -12.82
N ARG A 227 -4.18 -10.86 -12.67
CA ARG A 227 -3.45 -11.88 -11.90
C ARG A 227 -2.16 -12.30 -12.60
N GLN A 228 -2.19 -12.48 -13.92
CA GLN A 228 -1.02 -12.80 -14.73
C GLN A 228 -0.02 -11.65 -14.74
N GLU A 229 -0.45 -10.39 -14.73
CA GLU A 229 0.43 -9.23 -14.55
C GLU A 229 1.10 -9.21 -13.17
N MET A 230 0.39 -9.64 -12.11
CA MET A 230 0.89 -9.59 -10.73
C MET A 230 1.76 -10.80 -10.35
N MET A 231 1.54 -11.98 -10.94
CA MET A 231 2.32 -13.20 -10.68
C MET A 231 3.84 -13.07 -10.90
N PRO A 232 4.34 -12.54 -12.03
CA PRO A 232 5.77 -12.39 -12.25
C PRO A 232 6.40 -11.45 -11.23
N MET A 233 5.62 -10.59 -10.58
CA MET A 233 6.14 -9.60 -9.64
C MET A 233 6.38 -10.15 -8.25
N HIS A 234 5.56 -11.11 -7.79
CA HIS A 234 5.88 -11.83 -6.56
C HIS A 234 7.18 -12.63 -6.74
N ASN A 235 7.31 -13.31 -7.87
CA ASN A 235 8.53 -14.06 -8.21
C ASN A 235 9.73 -13.12 -8.40
N GLN A 236 9.54 -11.95 -9.03
CA GLN A 236 10.58 -10.92 -9.11
C GLN A 236 10.98 -10.44 -7.72
N LEU A 237 10.04 -10.14 -6.81
CA LEU A 237 10.38 -9.62 -5.48
C LEU A 237 11.14 -10.67 -4.64
N VAL A 238 10.69 -11.93 -4.70
CA VAL A 238 11.35 -13.06 -4.03
C VAL A 238 12.73 -13.33 -4.61
N ASN A 239 12.91 -13.21 -5.93
CA ASN A 239 14.22 -13.39 -6.59
C ASN A 239 15.13 -12.16 -6.47
N LEU A 240 14.57 -10.96 -6.31
CA LEU A 240 15.31 -9.71 -6.15
C LEU A 240 15.90 -9.59 -4.74
N LEU A 241 15.25 -10.18 -3.73
CA LEU A 241 15.74 -10.17 -2.36
C LEU A 241 17.16 -10.77 -2.21
N PRO A 242 17.45 -12.02 -2.66
CA PRO A 242 18.79 -12.58 -2.60
C PRO A 242 19.76 -11.86 -3.54
N PHE A 243 19.29 -11.33 -4.67
CA PHE A 243 20.13 -10.52 -5.57
C PHE A 243 20.59 -9.21 -4.88
N LEU A 244 19.69 -8.51 -4.19
CA LEU A 244 20.01 -7.31 -3.41
C LEU A 244 20.99 -7.61 -2.28
N VAL A 245 20.84 -8.76 -1.62
CA VAL A 245 21.79 -9.22 -0.59
C VAL A 245 23.16 -9.53 -1.21
N GLY A 246 23.22 -10.19 -2.36
CA GLY A 246 24.48 -10.46 -3.07
C GLY A 246 25.18 -9.17 -3.52
N VAL A 247 24.42 -8.23 -4.08
CA VAL A 247 24.93 -6.92 -4.51
C VAL A 247 25.42 -6.09 -3.32
N SER A 248 24.71 -6.11 -2.19
CA SER A 248 25.15 -5.36 -1.00
C SER A 248 26.45 -5.90 -0.42
N ILE A 249 26.64 -7.22 -0.41
CA ILE A 249 27.91 -7.85 -0.01
C ILE A 249 29.02 -7.47 -0.99
N ALA A 250 28.77 -7.52 -2.30
CA ALA A 250 29.76 -7.16 -3.31
C ALA A 250 30.20 -5.69 -3.21
N ILE A 251 29.24 -4.77 -3.05
CA ILE A 251 29.52 -3.34 -2.84
C ILE A 251 30.29 -3.11 -1.54
N TYR A 252 29.97 -3.83 -0.47
CA TYR A 252 30.69 -3.73 0.80
C TYR A 252 32.16 -4.19 0.66
N VAL A 253 32.41 -5.31 -0.02
CA VAL A 253 33.77 -5.83 -0.26
C VAL A 253 34.58 -4.89 -1.16
N MET A 254 34.01 -4.42 -2.27
CA MET A 254 34.66 -3.44 -3.15
C MET A 254 34.93 -2.12 -2.43
N GLY A 255 33.97 -1.63 -1.65
CA GLY A 255 34.12 -0.44 -0.83
C GLY A 255 35.29 -0.57 0.16
N ARG A 256 35.40 -1.72 0.84
CA ARG A 256 36.50 -1.99 1.76
C ARG A 256 37.85 -2.02 1.05
N HIS A 257 37.97 -2.70 -0.09
CA HIS A 257 39.22 -2.72 -0.86
C HIS A 257 39.64 -1.34 -1.38
N ALA A 258 38.68 -0.53 -1.86
CA ALA A 258 38.97 0.84 -2.28
C ALA A 258 39.45 1.71 -1.10
N LEU A 259 38.91 1.48 0.10
CA LEU A 259 39.33 2.16 1.32
C LEU A 259 40.76 1.77 1.75
N ASP A 260 41.10 0.49 1.67
CA ASP A 260 42.43 -0.01 2.00
C ASP A 260 43.48 0.54 1.02
N MET A 261 43.15 0.59 -0.28
CA MET A 261 43.99 1.26 -1.28
C MET A 261 44.19 2.74 -0.95
N LEU A 262 43.13 3.51 -0.70
CA LEU A 262 43.24 4.94 -0.35
C LEU A 262 44.05 5.19 0.92
N ASN A 263 43.90 4.34 1.93
CA ASN A 263 44.67 4.44 3.17
C ASN A 263 46.16 4.12 2.93
N SER A 264 46.46 3.14 2.08
CA SER A 264 47.85 2.82 1.71
C SER A 264 48.54 3.96 0.95
N PHE A 265 47.81 4.67 0.07
CA PHE A 265 48.34 5.85 -0.63
C PHE A 265 48.57 7.04 0.31
N ASN A 266 47.68 7.29 1.27
CA ASN A 266 47.88 8.34 2.26
C ASN A 266 49.06 8.03 3.19
N ALA A 267 49.23 6.77 3.62
CA ALA A 267 50.36 6.36 4.46
C ALA A 267 51.71 6.56 3.75
N MET A 268 51.79 6.25 2.46
CA MET A 268 52.99 6.43 1.64
C MET A 268 53.37 7.91 1.49
N LYS A 269 52.38 8.82 1.47
CA LYS A 269 52.59 10.26 1.40
C LYS A 269 53.12 10.87 2.71
N PHE A 270 52.86 10.24 3.85
CA PHE A 270 53.40 10.64 5.16
C PHE A 270 54.83 10.14 5.42
N MET A 271 55.30 9.11 4.70
CA MET A 271 56.69 8.63 4.82
C MET A 271 57.69 9.39 3.93
N ASN A 272 57.21 10.24 3.03
CA ASN A 272 58.04 10.98 2.05
C ASN A 272 58.18 12.48 2.39
N ASN A 273 57.78 12.88 3.59
CA ASN A 273 57.98 14.19 4.23
C ASN A 273 58.71 13.98 5.56
#